data_AF-A0A6B2CUM4-F1
#
_entry.id   AF-A0A6B2CUM4-F1
#
_cell.length_a   1.000
_cell.length_b   1.000
_cell.length_c   1.000
_cell.angle_alpha   90.00
_cell.angle_beta   90.00
_cell.angle_gamma   90.00
#
_symmetry.space_group_name_H-M   'P 1'
#
loop_
_entity.id
_entity.type
_entity.pdbx_description
1 polymer ?
#
loop_
_entity_poly.entity_id
_entity_poly.type
_entity_poly.pdbx_seq_one_letter_code
_entity_poly.pdbx_strand_id
1 'polypeptide(L)'
;MQFLKLYLRLCDKIPRDAVAHLGFRVGNGVIYHIVKRPGGIHVAAARCEECLFYKLMTRSYVLGTPMIIDGRLRVIVADTHAVRRLLGEHISQVIKAEPLSPADVTLTKRQREVLSALANGHNISSAARESAVSKVAVYKTFKKTLRKLTLLIS
;
A
#
# COMPACT_ATOMS: atom_id res chain seq x y z
N MET A 1 13.19 -0.57 11.05
CA MET A 1 12.41 -1.60 10.33
C MET A 1 12.34 -1.20 8.86
N GLN A 2 12.79 -2.06 7.94
CA GLN A 2 12.70 -1.83 6.50
C GLN A 2 11.38 -2.38 5.95
N PHE A 3 11.02 -1.98 4.73
CA PHE A 3 9.80 -2.44 4.06
C PHE A 3 10.12 -2.95 2.65
N LEU A 4 9.23 -3.76 2.10
CA LEU A 4 9.25 -4.19 0.71
C LEU A 4 7.97 -3.72 0.03
N LYS A 5 8.10 -3.09 -1.14
CA LYS A 5 7.02 -2.92 -2.09
C LYS A 5 7.01 -4.12 -3.03
N LEU A 6 5.96 -4.92 -2.91
CA LEU A 6 5.79 -6.14 -3.69
C LEU A 6 4.78 -5.91 -4.79
N TYR A 7 5.09 -6.41 -5.97
CA TYR A 7 4.16 -6.61 -7.06
C TYR A 7 3.97 -8.11 -7.21
N LEU A 8 2.76 -8.59 -6.94
CA LEU A 8 2.39 -9.98 -6.99
C LEU A 8 1.54 -10.25 -8.24
N ARG A 9 1.61 -11.47 -8.74
CA ARG A 9 0.66 -11.96 -9.74
C ARG A 9 -0.74 -11.93 -9.15
N LEU A 10 -1.69 -11.38 -9.90
CA LEU A 10 -3.09 -11.38 -9.51
C LEU A 10 -3.62 -12.82 -9.59
N CYS A 11 -4.54 -13.19 -8.69
CA CYS A 11 -5.17 -14.50 -8.74
C CYS A 11 -5.96 -14.64 -10.06
N ASP A 12 -5.85 -15.78 -10.73
CA ASP A 12 -6.56 -16.04 -12.00
C ASP A 12 -8.09 -16.01 -11.88
N LYS A 13 -8.62 -16.11 -10.65
CA LYS A 13 -10.05 -15.95 -10.36
C LYS A 13 -10.49 -14.50 -10.27
N ILE A 14 -9.56 -13.56 -10.11
CA ILE A 14 -9.89 -12.13 -10.12
C ILE A 14 -10.06 -11.68 -11.59
N PRO A 15 -11.19 -11.05 -11.95
CA PRO A 15 -11.43 -10.55 -13.30
C PRO A 15 -10.34 -9.57 -13.76
N ARG A 16 -9.98 -9.64 -15.05
CA ARG A 16 -8.93 -8.79 -15.66
C ARG A 16 -9.27 -7.30 -15.64
N ASP A 17 -10.56 -6.97 -15.59
CA ASP A 17 -11.08 -5.60 -15.53
C ASP A 17 -11.29 -5.10 -14.08
N ALA A 18 -10.79 -5.81 -13.07
CA ALA A 18 -10.81 -5.34 -11.70
C ALA A 18 -9.92 -4.09 -11.55
N VAL A 19 -10.51 -3.02 -10.99
CA VAL A 19 -9.85 -1.71 -10.82
C VAL A 19 -9.36 -1.47 -9.39
N ALA A 20 -9.87 -2.21 -8.41
CA ALA A 20 -9.39 -2.12 -7.03
C ALA A 20 -9.61 -3.42 -6.25
N HIS A 21 -8.72 -3.70 -5.31
CA HIS A 21 -8.89 -4.74 -4.30
C HIS A 21 -9.47 -4.09 -3.04
N LEU A 22 -10.69 -4.46 -2.67
CA LEU A 22 -11.40 -3.85 -1.54
C LEU A 22 -11.20 -4.61 -0.23
N GLY A 23 -10.62 -5.81 -0.31
CA GLY A 23 -10.40 -6.67 0.84
C GLY A 23 -10.65 -8.13 0.49
N PHE A 24 -10.64 -8.96 1.52
CA PHE A 24 -10.90 -10.39 1.37
C PHE A 24 -11.61 -10.93 2.60
N ARG A 25 -12.35 -12.03 2.40
CA ARG A 25 -12.92 -12.85 3.46
C ARG A 25 -12.36 -14.26 3.33
N VAL A 26 -12.19 -14.94 4.46
CA VAL A 26 -11.78 -16.35 4.48
C VAL A 26 -12.84 -17.17 5.18
N GLY A 27 -13.16 -18.34 4.62
CA GLY A 27 -14.06 -19.30 5.24
C GLY A 27 -13.93 -20.65 4.58
N ASN A 28 -13.91 -21.72 5.37
CA ASN A 28 -13.89 -23.12 4.90
C ASN A 28 -12.78 -23.41 3.87
N GLY A 29 -11.56 -22.88 4.08
CA GLY A 29 -10.43 -23.07 3.16
C GLY A 29 -10.52 -22.28 1.84
N VAL A 30 -11.52 -21.39 1.71
CA VAL A 30 -11.72 -20.53 0.54
C VAL A 30 -11.39 -19.08 0.89
N ILE A 31 -10.64 -18.43 0.01
CA ILE A 31 -10.42 -16.98 0.03
C ILE A 31 -11.39 -16.35 -0.95
N TYR A 32 -12.18 -15.41 -0.46
CA TYR A 32 -13.10 -14.58 -1.23
C TYR A 32 -12.47 -13.21 -1.40
N HIS A 33 -11.96 -12.91 -2.59
CA HIS A 33 -11.45 -11.59 -2.94
C HIS A 33 -12.62 -10.67 -3.27
N ILE A 34 -12.72 -9.54 -2.58
CA ILE A 34 -13.71 -8.51 -2.86
C ILE A 34 -13.01 -7.46 -3.73
N VAL A 35 -13.46 -7.32 -4.97
CA VAL A 35 -12.84 -6.41 -5.94
C VAL A 35 -13.87 -5.46 -6.52
N LYS A 36 -13.45 -4.23 -6.84
CA LYS A 36 -14.25 -3.28 -7.60
C LYS A 36 -14.00 -3.50 -9.09
N ARG A 37 -15.08 -3.57 -9.86
CA ARG A 37 -15.10 -3.51 -11.33
C ARG A 37 -15.90 -2.28 -11.76
N PRO A 38 -15.79 -1.86 -13.04
CA PRO A 38 -16.64 -0.79 -13.58
C PRO A 38 -18.13 -1.02 -13.33
N GLY A 39 -18.59 -2.27 -13.51
CA GLY A 39 -19.99 -2.66 -13.31
C GLY A 39 -20.44 -2.89 -11.86
N GLY A 40 -19.57 -2.77 -10.86
CA GLY A 40 -19.95 -3.01 -9.46
C GLY A 40 -18.91 -3.75 -8.64
N ILE A 41 -19.32 -4.19 -7.44
CA ILE A 41 -18.50 -5.04 -6.57
C ILE A 41 -18.62 -6.48 -7.06
N HIS A 42 -17.49 -7.18 -7.14
CA HIS A 42 -17.43 -8.58 -7.51
C HIS A 42 -16.68 -9.37 -6.44
N VAL A 43 -17.16 -10.59 -6.16
CA VAL A 43 -16.52 -11.50 -5.20
C VAL A 43 -15.96 -12.68 -5.97
N ALA A 44 -14.63 -12.74 -6.06
CA ALA A 44 -13.91 -13.85 -6.68
C ALA A 44 -13.53 -14.87 -5.60
N ALA A 45 -14.07 -16.08 -5.68
CA ALA A 45 -13.74 -17.17 -4.77
C ALA A 45 -12.58 -17.99 -5.33
N ALA A 46 -11.54 -18.19 -4.52
CA ALA A 46 -10.41 -19.05 -4.81
C ALA A 46 -10.12 -19.95 -3.60
N ARG A 47 -10.18 -21.27 -3.79
CA ARG A 47 -9.55 -22.22 -2.86
C ARG A 47 -8.05 -22.08 -3.04
N CYS A 48 -7.37 -21.45 -2.10
CA CYS A 48 -5.95 -21.17 -2.27
C CYS A 48 -5.20 -21.23 -0.94
N GLU A 49 -4.82 -22.43 -0.53
CA GLU A 49 -3.91 -22.66 0.60
C GLU A 49 -2.49 -22.12 0.31
N GLU A 50 -2.17 -21.88 -0.96
CA GLU A 50 -0.88 -21.37 -1.43
C GLU A 50 -0.89 -19.90 -1.87
N CYS A 51 -1.97 -19.15 -1.60
CA CYS A 51 -2.01 -17.73 -1.98
C CYS A 51 -1.00 -16.93 -1.17
N LEU A 52 0.07 -16.46 -1.82
CA LEU A 52 1.10 -15.65 -1.15
C LEU A 52 0.49 -14.38 -0.55
N PHE A 53 -0.42 -13.72 -1.27
CA PHE A 53 -1.10 -12.52 -0.78
C PHE A 53 -1.85 -12.78 0.53
N TYR A 54 -2.60 -13.88 0.62
CA TYR A 54 -3.30 -14.24 1.85
C TYR A 54 -2.31 -14.53 3.00
N LYS A 55 -1.24 -15.28 2.73
CA LYS A 55 -0.20 -15.55 3.73
C LYS A 55 0.46 -14.26 4.22
N LEU A 56 0.67 -13.28 3.35
CA LEU A 56 1.17 -11.96 3.74
C LEU A 56 0.15 -11.19 4.58
N MET A 57 -1.12 -11.13 4.18
CA MET A 57 -2.15 -10.42 4.94
C MET A 57 -2.42 -11.01 6.32
N THR A 58 -2.16 -12.31 6.52
CA THR A 58 -2.41 -13.00 7.80
C THR A 58 -1.18 -13.16 8.69
N ARG A 59 0.01 -13.29 8.11
CA ARG A 59 1.25 -13.60 8.86
C ARG A 59 2.27 -12.47 8.86
N SER A 60 2.01 -11.37 8.13
CA SER A 60 2.91 -10.23 8.04
C SER A 60 2.23 -8.93 8.43
N TYR A 61 3.04 -7.96 8.81
CA TYR A 61 2.61 -6.57 8.85
C TYR A 61 2.48 -6.04 7.43
N VAL A 62 1.25 -5.85 6.96
CA VAL A 62 0.93 -5.20 5.69
C VAL A 62 0.57 -3.75 5.97
N LEU A 63 1.22 -2.83 5.24
CA LEU A 63 1.00 -1.40 5.40
C LEU A 63 0.08 -0.87 4.29
N GLY A 64 -0.98 -0.19 4.72
CA GLY A 64 -1.98 0.38 3.81
C GLY A 64 -2.88 -0.68 3.17
N THR A 65 -3.68 -0.25 2.20
CA THR A 65 -4.59 -1.13 1.47
C THR A 65 -3.87 -1.71 0.24
N PRO A 66 -3.97 -3.03 -0.02
CA PRO A 66 -3.52 -3.64 -1.26
C PRO A 66 -4.19 -3.00 -2.48
N MET A 67 -3.45 -2.86 -3.58
CA MET A 67 -3.94 -2.17 -4.78
C MET A 67 -3.74 -3.00 -6.04
N ILE A 68 -4.63 -2.84 -7.03
CA ILE A 68 -4.45 -3.44 -8.35
C ILE A 68 -3.90 -2.35 -9.27
N ILE A 69 -2.70 -2.56 -9.81
CA ILE A 69 -2.00 -1.64 -10.71
C ILE A 69 -1.51 -2.43 -11.91
N ASP A 70 -1.91 -2.03 -13.11
CA ASP A 70 -1.53 -2.70 -14.37
C ASP A 70 -1.75 -4.22 -14.34
N GLY A 71 -2.87 -4.65 -13.75
CA GLY A 71 -3.23 -6.07 -13.60
C GLY A 71 -2.40 -6.85 -12.57
N ARG A 72 -1.63 -6.16 -11.71
CA ARG A 72 -0.79 -6.75 -10.65
C ARG A 72 -1.26 -6.30 -9.28
N LEU A 73 -1.05 -7.14 -8.28
CA LEU A 73 -1.39 -6.78 -6.91
C LEU A 73 -0.18 -6.14 -6.22
N ARG A 74 -0.27 -4.84 -5.91
CA ARG A 74 0.71 -4.10 -5.13
C ARG A 74 0.42 -4.24 -3.65
N VAL A 75 1.43 -4.63 -2.87
CA VAL A 75 1.35 -4.73 -1.41
C VAL A 75 2.63 -4.19 -0.79
N ILE A 76 2.53 -3.45 0.31
CA ILE A 76 3.69 -3.01 1.10
C ILE A 76 3.74 -3.84 2.37
N VAL A 77 4.86 -4.49 2.63
CA VAL A 77 5.04 -5.38 3.80
C VAL A 77 6.31 -5.03 4.57
N ALA A 78 6.36 -5.37 5.86
CA ALA A 78 7.60 -5.28 6.62
C ALA A 78 8.64 -6.25 6.06
N ASP A 79 9.87 -5.77 5.88
CA ASP A 79 10.99 -6.59 5.42
C ASP A 79 11.58 -7.36 6.60
N THR A 80 11.10 -8.59 6.79
CA THR A 80 11.54 -9.49 7.86
C THR A 80 12.05 -10.80 7.27
N HIS A 81 12.85 -11.55 8.04
CA HIS A 81 13.32 -12.87 7.63
C HIS A 81 12.16 -13.82 7.26
N ALA A 82 11.07 -13.80 8.05
CA ALA A 82 9.89 -14.61 7.78
C ALA A 82 9.22 -14.25 6.44
N VAL A 83 9.11 -12.95 6.13
CA VAL A 83 8.58 -12.49 4.84
C VAL A 83 9.51 -12.90 3.70
N ARG A 84 10.83 -12.70 3.82
CA ARG A 84 11.78 -13.10 2.77
C ARG A 84 11.73 -14.59 2.48
N ARG A 85 11.65 -15.43 3.51
CA ARG A 85 11.47 -16.88 3.37
C ARG A 85 10.17 -17.20 2.63
N LEU A 86 9.06 -16.59 3.05
CA LEU A 86 7.75 -16.79 2.42
C LEU A 86 7.74 -16.39 0.94
N LEU A 87 8.42 -15.29 0.58
CA LEU A 87 8.59 -14.86 -0.80
C LEU A 87 9.43 -15.86 -1.62
N GLY A 88 10.47 -16.42 -1.02
CA GLY A 88 11.28 -17.47 -1.65
C GLY A 88 10.48 -18.75 -1.94
N GLU A 89 9.64 -19.18 -1.00
CA GLU A 89 8.75 -20.34 -1.15
C GLU A 89 7.68 -20.14 -2.25
N HIS A 90 7.31 -18.90 -2.56
CA HIS A 90 6.26 -18.56 -3.53
C HIS A 90 6.78 -17.64 -4.65
N ILE A 91 8.05 -17.82 -5.06
CA ILE A 91 8.73 -16.91 -5.98
C ILE A 91 7.99 -16.75 -7.32
N SER A 92 7.29 -17.79 -7.78
CA SER A 92 6.48 -17.77 -9.01
C SER A 92 5.30 -16.78 -8.97
N GLN A 93 4.86 -16.39 -7.77
CA GLN A 93 3.80 -15.40 -7.56
C GLN A 93 4.36 -13.98 -7.38
N VAL A 94 5.68 -13.81 -7.23
CA VAL A 94 6.34 -12.51 -7.04
C VAL A 94 6.84 -12.01 -8.40
N ILE A 95 6.28 -10.90 -8.88
CA ILE A 95 6.72 -10.25 -10.12
C ILE A 95 7.91 -9.35 -9.85
N LYS A 96 7.85 -8.57 -8.76
CA LYS A 96 8.89 -7.63 -8.39
C LYS A 96 8.85 -7.35 -6.89
N ALA A 97 10.02 -7.21 -6.28
CA ALA A 97 10.18 -6.74 -4.91
C ALA A 97 11.17 -5.57 -4.91
N GLU A 98 10.75 -4.42 -4.37
CA GLU A 98 11.59 -3.23 -4.23
C GLU A 98 11.77 -2.88 -2.75
N PRO A 99 12.99 -2.64 -2.27
CA PRO A 99 13.20 -2.16 -0.92
C PRO A 99 12.62 -0.75 -0.75
N LEU A 100 11.98 -0.53 0.40
CA LEU A 100 11.46 0.75 0.82
C LEU A 100 12.01 1.11 2.19
N SER A 101 12.50 2.35 2.31
CA SER A 101 12.94 2.82 3.62
C SER A 101 11.73 3.12 4.51
N PRO A 102 11.86 2.98 5.85
CA PRO A 102 10.80 3.42 6.76
C PRO A 102 10.46 4.90 6.60
N ALA A 103 11.41 5.70 6.15
CA ALA A 103 11.21 7.11 5.87
C ALA A 103 10.29 7.34 4.66
N ASP A 104 10.10 6.39 3.75
CA ASP A 104 9.22 6.53 2.58
C ASP A 104 7.75 6.21 2.90
N VAL A 105 7.52 5.38 3.91
CA VAL A 105 6.18 4.87 4.23
C VAL A 105 5.58 5.45 5.50
N THR A 106 6.37 6.17 6.29
CA THR A 106 5.92 6.79 7.55
C THR A 106 5.79 8.29 7.40
N LEU A 107 4.63 8.86 7.75
CA LEU A 107 4.45 10.30 7.90
C LEU A 107 4.87 10.74 9.30
N THR A 108 5.81 11.68 9.39
CA THR A 108 6.19 12.31 10.67
C THR A 108 5.10 13.25 11.17
N LYS A 109 5.13 13.60 12.46
CA LYS A 109 4.19 14.58 13.06
C LYS A 109 4.14 15.88 12.24
N ARG A 110 5.29 16.48 11.97
CA ARG A 110 5.42 17.70 11.16
C ARG A 110 4.86 17.55 9.74
N GLN A 111 5.02 16.38 9.13
CA GLN A 111 4.45 16.12 7.81
C GLN A 111 2.93 16.07 7.81
N ARG A 112 2.33 15.49 8.86
CA ARG A 112 0.88 15.47 9.05
C ARG A 112 0.34 16.88 9.33
N GLU A 113 1.01 17.63 10.21
CA GLU A 113 0.63 19.01 10.54
C GLU A 113 0.65 19.93 9.32
N VAL A 114 1.71 19.89 8.52
CA VAL A 114 1.80 20.68 7.27
C VAL A 114 0.70 20.30 6.28
N LEU A 115 0.41 19.00 6.15
CA LEU A 115 -0.65 18.52 5.26
C LEU A 115 -2.03 18.97 5.74
N SER A 116 -2.32 18.83 7.05
CA SER A 116 -3.57 19.25 7.67
C SER A 116 -3.79 20.76 7.58
N ALA A 117 -2.77 21.56 7.86
CA ALA A 117 -2.85 23.02 7.72
C ALA A 117 -3.24 23.42 6.29
N LEU A 118 -2.55 22.85 5.28
CA LEU A 118 -2.84 23.13 3.88
C LEU A 118 -4.25 22.66 3.47
N ALA A 119 -4.69 21.49 3.96
CA ALA A 119 -6.04 20.99 3.71
C ALA A 119 -7.14 21.88 4.34
N ASN A 120 -6.83 22.54 5.46
CA ASN A 120 -7.73 23.46 6.16
C ASN A 120 -7.69 24.90 5.61
N GLY A 121 -7.15 25.10 4.41
CA GLY A 121 -7.14 26.41 3.74
C GLY A 121 -5.97 27.32 4.10
N HIS A 122 -5.01 26.85 4.90
CA HIS A 122 -3.76 27.60 5.12
C HIS A 122 -2.93 27.52 3.82
N ASN A 123 -2.15 28.55 3.54
CA ASN A 123 -1.16 28.51 2.47
C ASN A 123 0.24 28.26 3.04
N ILE A 124 1.23 28.04 2.16
CA ILE A 124 2.62 27.80 2.58
C ILE A 124 3.16 28.92 3.47
N SER A 125 2.72 30.18 3.24
CA SER A 125 3.19 31.32 4.02
C SER A 125 2.59 31.36 5.42
N SER A 126 1.29 31.09 5.58
CA SER A 126 0.66 31.06 6.91
C SER A 126 1.14 29.86 7.73
N ALA A 127 1.24 28.67 7.13
CA ALA A 127 1.81 27.49 7.80
C ALA A 127 3.27 27.69 8.23
N ALA A 128 4.06 28.42 7.44
CA ALA A 128 5.44 28.76 7.79
C ALA A 128 5.52 29.69 9.01
N ARG A 129 4.62 30.68 9.11
CA ARG A 129 4.53 31.58 10.27
C ARG A 129 4.13 30.83 11.53
N GLU A 130 3.08 30.02 11.47
CA GLU A 130 2.60 29.23 12.61
C GLU A 130 3.64 28.23 13.14
N SER A 131 4.42 27.64 12.23
CA SER A 131 5.45 26.68 12.58
C SER A 131 6.84 27.30 12.82
N ALA A 132 6.95 28.64 12.86
CA ALA A 132 8.19 29.41 13.04
C ALA A 132 9.37 28.94 12.15
N VAL A 133 9.08 28.63 10.87
CA VAL A 133 10.05 28.06 9.92
C VAL A 133 9.98 28.77 8.57
N SER A 134 10.96 28.56 7.70
CA SER A 134 10.95 29.17 6.37
C SER A 134 9.88 28.55 5.45
N LYS A 135 9.36 29.36 4.51
CA LYS A 135 8.45 28.90 3.45
C LYS A 135 9.05 27.74 2.66
N VAL A 136 10.36 27.78 2.40
CA VAL A 136 11.11 26.73 1.71
C VAL A 136 11.06 25.41 2.49
N ALA A 137 11.20 25.45 3.82
CA ALA A 137 11.13 24.26 4.66
C ALA A 137 9.72 23.64 4.64
N VAL A 138 8.67 24.45 4.70
CA VAL A 138 7.28 23.99 4.57
C VAL A 138 7.05 23.37 3.19
N TYR A 139 7.46 24.04 2.11
CA TYR A 139 7.32 23.53 0.75
C TYR A 139 8.05 22.18 0.54
N LYS A 140 9.30 22.07 1.02
CA LYS A 140 10.06 20.80 0.97
C LYS A 140 9.35 19.69 1.75
N THR A 141 8.81 20.02 2.93
CA THR A 141 8.06 19.07 3.76
C THR A 141 6.80 18.61 3.03
N PHE A 142 6.01 19.52 2.49
CA PHE A 142 4.80 19.23 1.73
C PHE A 142 5.08 18.35 0.51
N LYS A 143 6.06 18.73 -0.32
CA LYS A 143 6.47 17.94 -1.49
C LYS A 143 6.89 16.52 -1.11
N LYS A 144 7.64 16.38 -0.01
CA LYS A 144 8.03 15.06 0.52
C LYS A 144 6.80 14.29 1.00
N THR A 145 5.87 14.92 1.71
CA THR A 145 4.62 14.30 2.15
C THR A 145 3.77 13.81 0.99
N LEU A 146 3.59 14.61 -0.06
CA LEU A 146 2.84 14.20 -1.26
C LEU A 146 3.45 12.97 -1.94
N ARG A 147 4.79 12.93 -2.10
CA ARG A 147 5.49 11.75 -2.66
C ARG A 147 5.26 10.48 -1.84
N LYS A 148 5.21 10.60 -0.51
CA LYS A 148 4.88 9.47 0.37
C LYS A 148 3.44 9.05 0.20
N LEU A 149 2.51 10.00 0.16
CA LEU A 149 1.09 9.71 -0.05
C LEU A 149 0.88 8.97 -1.36
N THR A 150 1.46 9.46 -2.47
CA THR A 150 1.38 8.76 -3.76
C THR A 150 1.92 7.33 -3.65
N LEU A 151 3.02 7.09 -2.94
CA LEU A 151 3.52 5.73 -2.75
C LEU A 151 2.57 4.83 -1.94
N LEU A 152 1.85 5.39 -0.97
CA LEU A 152 0.93 4.65 -0.13
C LEU A 152 -0.41 4.39 -0.83
N ILE A 153 -0.88 5.32 -1.65
CA ILE A 153 -2.22 5.31 -2.29
C ILE A 153 -2.19 4.99 -3.79
N SER A 154 -1.03 4.78 -4.42
CA SER A 154 -0.88 4.43 -5.85
C SER A 154 -0.22 3.08 -6.00
#